data_AF-A0A5E4CTX0-F1
#
_entry.id   AF-A0A5E4CTX0-F1
#
_cell.length_a   1.000
_cell.length_b   1.000
_cell.length_c   1.000
_cell.angle_alpha   90.00
_cell.angle_beta   90.00
_cell.angle_gamma   90.00
#
_symmetry.space_group_name_H-M   'P 1'
#
loop_
_entity.id
_entity.type
_entity.pdbx_description
1 polymer ?
#
loop_
_entity_poly.entity_id
_entity_poly.type
_entity_poly.pdbx_seq_one_letter_code
_entity_poly.pdbx_strand_id
1 'polypeptide(L)'
;MYKAVYPVAGGPTFKRINVDYRLTQIVVDHVIAEDGQYDVMFLGTDIGTVLKVVSISKEKWNMEEVVLEELQIFKQQLYIGSRDGLVQLSLHRCDTYGKACADCCLARDPYCAWDGNACSRYAPTSKRRARRQDVKYGDPITQCWDIEESISHETADEKVIFGIEFNSTFLECIPKSQQASIKWYIQRTGDEQREELKPDERIIKTEYGLLIRSLQKKDSGMYYCKAQEHTFIHTIVKLTLNVIENEQMENTQRAEHEEGQVKDLLAESRLRYKDYIQILSSPNFSLDQYCEQMWHREKRRQRNKGGPKWKHMQEMKKKRNRRHHRELDDS
;
A
#
# COMPACT_ATOMS: atom_id res chain seq x y z
N MET A 1 25.21 46.41 15.63
CA MET A 1 25.99 45.36 16.33
C MET A 1 27.04 44.81 15.35
N TYR A 2 28.27 44.56 15.80
CA TYR A 2 29.38 44.10 14.93
C TYR A 2 29.75 42.62 15.10
N LYS A 3 29.27 41.96 16.16
CA LYS A 3 29.50 40.53 16.44
C LYS A 3 28.34 39.69 15.93
N ALA A 4 28.64 38.60 15.24
CA ALA A 4 27.65 37.60 14.84
C ALA A 4 27.14 36.81 16.06
N VAL A 5 25.88 36.39 16.02
CA VAL A 5 25.30 35.44 16.97
C VAL A 5 25.48 34.04 16.38
N TYR A 6 26.11 33.15 17.15
CA TYR A 6 26.39 31.78 16.70
C TYR A 6 25.38 30.79 17.29
N PRO A 7 25.04 29.71 16.56
CA PRO A 7 24.21 28.65 17.08
C PRO A 7 24.92 27.90 18.23
N VAL A 8 24.14 27.43 19.22
CA VAL A 8 24.65 26.73 20.41
C VAL A 8 25.47 25.50 20.04
N ALA A 9 25.04 24.75 19.03
CA ALA A 9 25.71 23.53 18.55
C ALA A 9 26.83 23.79 17.52
N GLY A 10 27.19 25.06 17.26
CA GLY A 10 28.21 25.41 16.26
C GLY A 10 27.78 25.27 14.80
N GLY A 11 26.57 24.77 14.53
CA GLY A 11 25.96 24.67 13.21
C GLY A 11 24.42 24.59 13.26
N PRO A 12 23.75 24.49 12.10
CA PRO A 12 22.31 24.27 12.03
C PRO A 12 21.89 22.94 12.66
N THR A 13 20.75 22.91 13.36
CA THR A 13 20.16 21.70 13.97
C THR A 13 19.43 20.80 12.98
N PHE A 14 18.99 21.35 11.84
CA PHE A 14 18.42 20.59 10.74
C PHE A 14 18.83 21.17 9.40
N LYS A 15 19.22 20.31 8.45
CA LYS A 15 19.47 20.73 7.06
C LYS A 15 18.94 19.70 6.07
N ARG A 16 18.22 20.19 5.05
CA ARG A 16 17.80 19.39 3.89
C ARG A 16 18.16 20.15 2.63
N ILE A 17 18.96 19.53 1.77
CA ILE A 17 19.47 20.09 0.52
C ILE A 17 18.94 19.27 -0.66
N ASN A 18 18.90 19.85 -1.85
CA ASN A 18 18.43 19.19 -3.08
C ASN A 18 16.98 18.68 -3.00
N VAL A 19 16.11 19.41 -2.30
CA VAL A 19 14.67 19.16 -2.27
C VAL A 19 13.93 20.26 -3.02
N ASP A 20 12.75 19.93 -3.53
CA ASP A 20 11.86 20.79 -4.32
C ASP A 20 10.92 21.66 -3.47
N TYR A 21 11.12 21.70 -2.16
CA TYR A 21 10.37 22.51 -1.21
C TYR A 21 11.27 23.39 -0.34
N ARG A 22 10.67 24.42 0.25
CA ARG A 22 11.30 25.31 1.23
C ARG A 22 10.62 25.18 2.58
N LEU A 23 11.41 25.18 3.65
CA LEU A 23 10.89 25.26 5.00
C LEU A 23 10.33 26.66 5.27
N THR A 24 9.11 26.74 5.81
CA THR A 24 8.37 27.99 6.02
C THR A 24 8.15 28.30 7.49
N GLN A 25 7.88 27.29 8.31
CA GLN A 25 7.57 27.44 9.73
C GLN A 25 8.20 26.32 10.55
N ILE A 26 8.47 26.60 11.83
CA ILE A 26 8.98 25.63 12.80
C ILE A 26 8.24 25.78 14.12
N VAL A 27 7.87 24.65 14.71
CA VAL A 27 7.45 24.54 16.11
C VAL A 27 8.26 23.41 16.74
N VAL A 28 8.70 23.59 17.99
CA VAL A 28 9.49 22.58 18.72
C VAL A 28 8.72 22.18 19.96
N ASP A 29 8.59 20.87 20.18
CA ASP A 29 8.10 20.31 21.44
C ASP A 29 9.24 19.59 22.17
N HIS A 30 9.24 19.70 23.49
CA HIS A 30 10.22 19.09 24.38
C HIS A 30 9.62 17.84 25.01
N VAL A 31 9.99 16.68 24.49
CA VAL A 31 9.34 15.40 24.80
C VAL A 31 10.20 14.58 25.76
N ILE A 32 9.61 14.14 26.86
CA ILE A 32 10.24 13.18 27.77
C ILE A 32 10.02 11.78 27.20
N ALA A 33 11.11 11.04 27.04
CA ALA A 33 11.18 9.64 26.62
C ALA A 33 11.70 8.76 27.78
N GLU A 34 11.93 7.48 27.52
CA GLU A 34 12.50 6.54 28.50
C GLU A 34 13.96 6.85 28.86
N ASP A 35 14.75 7.25 27.86
CA ASP A 35 16.20 7.43 27.93
C ASP A 35 16.64 8.91 28.04
N GLY A 36 15.70 9.86 27.97
CA GLY A 36 16.02 11.27 28.12
C GLY A 36 14.92 12.20 27.64
N GLN A 37 15.31 13.45 27.39
CA GLN A 37 14.44 14.48 26.81
C GLN A 37 14.92 14.80 25.40
N TYR A 38 13.97 14.95 24.48
CA TYR A 38 14.23 15.17 23.06
C TYR A 38 13.50 16.39 22.55
N ASP A 39 14.15 17.09 21.61
CA ASP A 39 13.55 18.19 20.87
C ASP A 39 12.95 17.64 19.57
N VAL A 40 11.62 17.67 19.47
CA VAL A 40 10.88 17.27 18.27
C VAL A 40 10.44 18.52 17.52
N MET A 41 11.00 18.70 16.33
CA MET A 41 10.72 19.80 15.42
C MET A 41 9.63 19.42 14.42
N PHE A 42 8.62 20.27 14.29
CA PHE A 42 7.60 20.21 13.24
C PHE A 42 7.90 21.33 12.23
N LEU A 43 8.34 20.96 11.04
CA LEU A 43 8.81 21.87 10.01
C LEU A 43 7.79 21.92 8.86
N GLY A 44 7.09 23.04 8.71
CA GLY A 44 6.17 23.25 7.58
C GLY A 44 6.92 23.57 6.29
N THR A 45 6.38 23.14 5.16
CA THR A 45 6.92 23.42 3.82
C THR A 45 5.99 24.32 3.01
N ASP A 46 6.50 24.92 1.93
CA ASP A 46 5.72 25.72 0.97
C ASP A 46 4.84 24.89 0.03
N ILE A 47 5.03 23.57 0.00
CA ILE A 47 4.21 22.62 -0.77
C ILE A 47 3.11 21.96 0.09
N GLY A 48 2.92 22.41 1.33
CA GLY A 48 1.87 21.90 2.21
C GLY A 48 2.17 20.53 2.83
N THR A 49 3.45 20.25 3.09
CA THR A 49 3.88 19.10 3.90
C THR A 49 4.43 19.57 5.25
N VAL A 50 4.41 18.69 6.25
CA VAL A 50 5.08 18.89 7.53
C VAL A 50 6.06 17.77 7.78
N LEU A 51 7.31 18.11 8.06
CA LEU A 51 8.32 17.16 8.51
C LEU A 51 8.31 17.09 10.02
N LYS A 52 8.19 15.89 10.58
CA LYS A 52 8.41 15.62 12.00
C LYS A 52 9.83 15.11 12.16
N VAL A 53 10.67 15.87 12.84
CA VAL A 53 12.12 15.59 12.98
C VAL A 53 12.51 15.57 14.45
N VAL A 54 13.23 14.55 14.89
CA VAL A 54 13.84 14.52 16.23
C VAL A 54 15.32 14.84 16.14
N SER A 55 15.80 15.65 17.08
CA SER A 55 17.23 15.93 17.25
C SER A 55 17.79 15.06 18.37
N ILE A 56 18.73 14.17 18.02
CA ILE A 56 19.29 13.16 18.92
C ILE A 56 20.75 13.48 19.19
N SER A 57 21.09 13.76 20.45
CA SER A 57 22.49 13.96 20.86
C SER A 57 23.19 12.61 21.08
N LYS A 58 24.11 12.25 20.19
CA LYS A 58 24.99 11.09 20.35
C LYS A 58 26.21 11.41 21.21
N GLU A 59 26.97 10.38 21.56
CA GLU A 59 28.25 10.53 22.26
C GLU A 59 29.21 11.44 21.45
N LYS A 60 29.96 12.30 22.15
CA LYS A 60 30.84 13.35 21.60
C LYS A 60 30.15 14.59 21.01
N TRP A 61 28.92 14.91 21.44
CA TRP A 61 28.16 16.09 20.97
C TRP A 61 27.80 16.05 19.47
N ASN A 62 27.84 14.88 18.86
CA ASN A 62 27.37 14.71 17.49
C ASN A 62 25.84 14.66 17.51
N MET A 63 25.21 15.64 16.86
CA MET A 63 23.76 15.68 16.69
C MET A 63 23.38 14.84 15.48
N GLU A 64 22.45 13.91 15.65
CA GLU A 64 21.80 13.18 14.58
C GLU A 64 20.38 13.70 14.39
N GLU A 65 20.02 13.92 13.14
CA GLU A 65 18.69 14.37 12.73
C GLU A 65 17.96 13.17 12.15
N VAL A 66 16.80 12.85 12.72
CA VAL A 66 15.96 11.74 12.22
C VAL A 66 14.62 12.31 11.80
N VAL A 67 14.32 12.19 10.51
CA VAL A 67 12.98 12.46 9.98
C VAL A 67 12.11 11.26 10.33
N LEU A 68 11.17 11.48 11.25
CA LEU A 68 10.25 10.45 11.74
C LEU A 68 9.10 10.27 10.76
N GLU A 69 8.54 11.38 10.26
CA GLU A 69 7.36 11.37 9.40
C GLU A 69 7.39 12.54 8.41
N GLU A 70 6.83 12.31 7.22
CA GLU A 70 6.49 13.36 6.26
C GLU A 70 4.97 13.35 6.06
N LEU A 71 4.35 14.44 6.47
CA LEU A 71 2.90 14.54 6.64
C LEU A 71 2.30 15.44 5.57
N GLN A 72 1.47 14.87 4.70
CA GLN A 72 0.52 15.66 3.94
C GLN A 72 -0.64 16.09 4.86
N ILE A 73 -1.09 17.33 4.71
CA ILE A 73 -2.02 17.98 5.64
C ILE A 73 -3.40 17.32 5.62
N PHE A 74 -3.63 16.26 6.41
CA PHE A 74 -4.95 15.66 6.70
C PHE A 74 -5.00 14.94 8.08
N LYS A 75 -5.53 15.64 9.12
CA LYS A 75 -6.09 15.19 10.45
C LYS A 75 -5.24 14.83 11.71
N GLN A 76 -5.71 15.45 12.84
CA GLN A 76 -5.70 15.38 14.34
C GLN A 76 -4.56 15.74 15.36
N GLN A 77 -4.29 17.03 15.73
CA GLN A 77 -3.51 17.60 16.90
C GLN A 77 -2.12 18.32 16.73
N LEU A 78 -2.07 19.31 15.83
CA LEU A 78 -1.07 20.35 15.54
C LEU A 78 -1.83 21.27 14.59
N TYR A 79 -1.96 22.56 14.87
CA TYR A 79 -2.78 23.45 14.03
C TYR A 79 -1.93 24.00 12.89
N ILE A 80 -2.24 23.58 11.67
CA ILE A 80 -1.58 24.03 10.45
C ILE A 80 -2.58 24.91 9.71
N GLY A 81 -2.26 26.20 9.59
CA GLY A 81 -3.01 27.14 8.77
C GLY A 81 -2.39 27.27 7.40
N SER A 82 -3.18 27.09 6.35
CA SER A 82 -2.84 27.48 4.97
C SER A 82 -3.87 28.50 4.45
N ARG A 83 -3.73 28.91 3.18
CA ARG A 83 -4.76 29.72 2.51
C ARG A 83 -6.07 28.95 2.31
N ASP A 84 -6.00 27.62 2.27
CA ASP A 84 -7.12 26.73 1.94
C ASP A 84 -7.89 26.28 3.19
N GLY A 85 -7.30 26.41 4.39
CA GLY A 85 -7.99 26.10 5.63
C GLY A 85 -7.07 25.85 6.83
N LEU A 86 -7.70 25.38 7.91
CA LEU A 86 -7.06 24.98 9.15
C LEU A 86 -7.16 23.46 9.31
N VAL A 87 -6.04 22.80 9.57
CA VAL A 87 -5.99 21.37 9.85
C VAL A 87 -5.33 21.12 11.20
N GLN A 88 -5.88 20.19 11.96
CA GLN A 88 -5.30 19.62 13.17
C GLN A 88 -4.45 18.39 12.71
N LEU A 89 -3.25 18.06 13.24
CA LEU A 89 -2.46 16.79 13.00
C LEU A 89 -1.77 16.15 14.23
N SER A 90 -1.89 14.85 14.52
CA SER A 90 -1.47 14.32 15.85
C SER A 90 0.03 14.36 16.04
N LEU A 91 0.49 14.85 17.20
CA LEU A 91 1.89 14.75 17.58
C LEU A 91 2.36 13.29 17.65
N HIS A 92 1.45 12.36 17.97
CA HIS A 92 1.74 10.94 18.16
C HIS A 92 0.81 10.09 17.28
N ARG A 93 1.39 9.32 16.37
CA ARG A 93 0.67 8.39 15.49
C ARG A 93 1.23 6.98 15.60
N CYS A 94 1.54 6.56 16.83
CA CYS A 94 2.29 5.33 17.11
C CYS A 94 1.71 4.07 16.45
N ASP A 95 0.39 4.02 16.27
CA ASP A 95 -0.30 2.91 15.60
C ASP A 95 0.19 2.68 14.15
N THR A 96 0.74 3.70 13.48
CA THR A 96 1.26 3.56 12.10
C THR A 96 2.56 2.77 12.03
N TYR A 97 3.31 2.68 13.12
CA TYR A 97 4.53 1.88 13.18
C TYR A 97 4.20 0.38 13.28
N GLY A 98 3.04 0.03 13.82
CA GLY A 98 2.48 -1.32 13.76
C GLY A 98 2.55 -2.10 15.08
N LYS A 99 2.52 -3.44 14.95
CA LYS A 99 2.38 -4.38 16.06
C LYS A 99 3.64 -5.20 16.35
N ALA A 100 4.75 -4.94 15.65
CA ALA A 100 6.02 -5.55 16.02
C ALA A 100 6.76 -4.66 17.02
N CYS A 101 7.40 -5.28 18.02
CA CYS A 101 8.32 -4.58 18.91
C CYS A 101 9.47 -3.92 18.11
N ALA A 102 9.99 -4.63 17.10
CA ALA A 102 11.07 -4.13 16.27
C ALA A 102 10.67 -2.87 15.49
N ASP A 103 9.49 -2.87 14.86
CA ASP A 103 9.00 -1.69 14.13
C ASP A 103 8.85 -0.47 15.04
N CYS A 104 8.35 -0.66 16.26
CA CYS A 104 8.21 0.42 17.23
C CYS A 104 9.55 0.96 17.73
N CYS A 105 10.54 0.08 17.91
CA CYS A 105 11.89 0.47 18.31
C CYS A 105 12.61 1.25 17.21
N LEU A 106 12.52 0.77 15.96
CA LEU A 106 13.11 1.41 14.78
C LEU A 106 12.47 2.76 14.46
N ALA A 107 11.22 2.99 14.85
CA ALA A 107 10.56 4.26 14.65
C ALA A 107 11.26 5.44 15.35
N ARG A 108 11.97 5.18 16.46
CA ARG A 108 12.73 6.18 17.25
C ARG A 108 11.93 7.43 17.62
N ASP A 109 10.60 7.34 17.66
CA ASP A 109 9.70 8.44 17.98
C ASP A 109 9.60 8.60 19.51
N PRO A 110 10.04 9.72 20.11
CA PRO A 110 9.96 9.93 21.57
C PRO A 110 8.54 9.84 22.13
N TYR A 111 7.52 10.06 21.30
CA TYR A 111 6.13 9.92 21.71
C TYR A 111 5.65 8.48 21.75
N CYS A 112 6.41 7.51 21.26
CA CYS A 112 5.95 6.14 21.03
C CYS A 112 6.84 5.11 21.71
N ALA A 113 6.22 4.12 22.34
CA ALA A 113 6.88 3.00 22.97
C ALA A 113 6.07 1.72 22.76
N TRP A 114 6.77 0.59 22.66
CA TRP A 114 6.13 -0.71 22.59
C TRP A 114 5.55 -1.06 23.96
N ASP A 115 4.27 -1.42 24.05
CA ASP A 115 3.61 -1.71 25.33
C ASP A 115 3.49 -3.20 25.69
N GLY A 116 4.02 -4.08 24.85
CA GLY A 116 3.85 -5.53 24.93
C GLY A 116 2.89 -6.11 23.90
N ASN A 117 2.06 -5.29 23.26
CA ASN A 117 1.10 -5.73 22.25
C ASN A 117 1.02 -4.84 21.00
N ALA A 118 1.24 -3.53 21.13
CA ALA A 118 1.29 -2.61 19.99
C ALA A 118 2.27 -1.46 20.25
N CYS A 119 2.67 -0.77 19.17
CA CYS A 119 3.34 0.51 19.32
C CYS A 119 2.31 1.56 19.76
N SER A 120 2.48 2.11 20.96
CA SER A 120 1.50 2.99 21.59
C SER A 120 2.16 4.25 22.15
N ARG A 121 1.35 5.22 22.60
CA ARG A 121 1.87 6.47 23.17
C ARG A 121 2.72 6.19 24.41
N TYR A 122 3.93 6.76 24.44
CA TYR A 122 4.78 6.77 25.61
C TYR A 122 4.09 7.48 26.76
N ALA A 123 4.02 6.78 27.89
CA ALA A 123 3.53 7.32 29.15
C ALA A 123 4.54 6.96 30.26
N PRO A 124 5.03 7.94 31.03
CA PRO A 124 5.94 7.67 32.14
C PRO A 124 5.17 6.92 33.23
N THR A 125 5.55 5.67 33.51
CA THR A 125 4.95 4.87 34.60
C THR A 125 6.01 4.24 35.49
N SER A 126 5.64 4.00 36.74
CA SER A 126 6.52 3.33 37.71
C SER A 126 6.71 1.83 37.45
N LYS A 127 5.87 1.21 36.61
CA LYS A 127 5.94 -0.23 36.28
C LYS A 127 6.69 -0.43 34.96
N ARG A 128 8.02 -0.35 35.03
CA ARG A 128 8.96 -0.45 33.89
C ARG A 128 8.94 -1.76 33.08
N ARG A 129 8.23 -2.81 33.52
CA ARG A 129 8.48 -4.17 33.02
C ARG A 129 7.87 -4.54 31.67
N ALA A 130 7.11 -3.65 31.01
CA ALA A 130 6.44 -3.98 29.76
C ALA A 130 6.65 -2.97 28.63
N ARG A 131 7.30 -1.82 28.88
CA ARG A 131 7.52 -0.80 27.85
C ARG A 131 8.95 -0.82 27.34
N ARG A 132 9.11 -0.68 26.02
CA ARG A 132 10.40 -0.66 25.35
C ARG A 132 10.45 0.53 24.41
N GLN A 133 11.44 1.38 24.60
CA GLN A 133 11.71 2.52 23.73
C GLN A 133 13.23 2.75 23.67
N ASP A 134 13.75 2.96 22.47
CA ASP A 134 15.14 3.34 22.25
C ASP A 134 15.19 4.41 21.16
N VAL A 135 15.00 5.67 21.56
CA VAL A 135 15.08 6.81 20.64
C VAL A 135 16.52 6.98 20.16
N LYS A 136 17.50 6.86 21.06
CA LYS A 136 18.89 7.21 20.78
C LYS A 136 19.55 6.30 19.76
N TYR A 137 19.36 4.98 19.86
CA TYR A 137 20.01 4.02 18.97
C TYR A 137 19.04 3.26 18.07
N GLY A 138 17.78 3.13 18.47
CA GLY A 138 16.77 2.37 17.74
C GLY A 138 17.20 0.92 17.53
N ASP A 139 17.67 0.24 18.58
CA ASP A 139 18.17 -1.13 18.49
C ASP A 139 17.11 -2.17 18.89
N PRO A 140 16.49 -2.89 17.94
CA PRO A 140 15.54 -3.94 18.27
C PRO A 140 16.20 -5.11 18.99
N ILE A 141 17.48 -5.41 18.71
CA ILE A 141 18.16 -6.64 19.16
C ILE A 141 18.24 -6.70 20.68
N THR A 142 18.60 -5.59 21.30
CA THR A 142 18.72 -5.51 22.76
C THR A 142 17.39 -5.21 23.45
N GLN A 143 16.48 -4.50 22.78
CA GLN A 143 15.22 -4.06 23.36
C GLN A 143 14.13 -5.13 23.29
N CYS A 144 14.04 -5.85 22.18
CA CYS A 144 13.00 -6.84 21.91
C CYS A 144 13.54 -8.25 22.19
N TRP A 145 12.96 -8.94 23.18
CA TRP A 145 13.40 -10.30 23.55
C TRP A 145 12.84 -11.38 22.62
N ASP A 146 11.80 -11.08 21.85
CA ASP A 146 11.06 -12.05 21.03
C ASP A 146 11.34 -11.90 19.53
N ILE A 147 12.56 -11.52 19.13
CA ILE A 147 12.86 -11.27 17.70
C ILE A 147 12.78 -12.55 16.87
N GLU A 148 13.23 -13.68 17.41
CA GLU A 148 13.18 -14.96 16.70
C GLU A 148 11.75 -15.50 16.55
N GLU A 149 10.88 -15.23 17.52
CA GLU A 149 9.48 -15.66 17.51
C GLU A 149 8.58 -14.65 16.76
N SER A 150 8.82 -13.34 16.85
CA SER A 150 8.06 -12.33 16.10
C SER A 150 8.44 -12.23 14.62
N ILE A 151 9.71 -12.46 14.23
CA ILE A 151 10.11 -12.56 12.81
C ILE A 151 9.54 -13.83 12.15
N SER A 152 9.22 -14.86 12.95
CA SER A 152 8.60 -16.10 12.47
C SER A 152 7.07 -16.09 12.56
N HIS A 153 6.47 -15.39 13.54
CA HIS A 153 5.01 -15.35 13.77
C HIS A 153 4.29 -14.11 13.23
N GLU A 154 4.96 -12.99 12.97
CA GLU A 154 4.44 -12.01 12.01
C GLU A 154 4.85 -12.50 10.62
N THR A 155 3.99 -13.33 10.04
CA THR A 155 4.15 -13.89 8.69
C THR A 155 4.45 -12.76 7.71
N ALA A 156 5.73 -12.56 7.38
CA ALA A 156 6.13 -11.64 6.32
C ALA A 156 5.18 -11.84 5.14
N ASP A 157 4.47 -10.78 4.73
CA ASP A 157 3.31 -10.89 3.85
C ASP A 157 3.65 -11.83 2.68
N GLU A 158 2.95 -12.95 2.58
CA GLU A 158 3.17 -13.91 1.51
C GLU A 158 2.23 -13.57 0.36
N LYS A 159 2.77 -13.11 -0.76
CA LYS A 159 1.98 -12.76 -1.95
C LYS A 159 2.45 -13.56 -3.14
N VAL A 160 1.49 -14.02 -3.95
CA VAL A 160 1.78 -14.70 -5.22
C VAL A 160 1.56 -13.72 -6.36
N ILE A 161 2.56 -13.58 -7.22
CA ILE A 161 2.55 -12.68 -8.37
C ILE A 161 2.75 -13.52 -9.64
N PHE A 162 1.94 -13.26 -10.65
CA PHE A 162 2.07 -13.85 -11.97
C PHE A 162 2.61 -12.80 -12.93
N GLY A 163 3.65 -13.16 -13.68
CA GLY A 163 4.20 -12.33 -14.73
C GLY A 163 4.27 -13.11 -16.04
N ILE A 164 4.18 -12.40 -17.16
CA ILE A 164 4.27 -12.99 -18.50
C ILE A 164 5.70 -12.83 -19.00
N GLU A 165 6.23 -13.86 -19.65
CA GLU A 165 7.55 -13.80 -20.27
C GLU A 165 7.71 -12.58 -21.19
N PHE A 166 8.88 -11.97 -21.18
CA PHE A 166 9.27 -10.74 -21.90
C PHE A 166 8.58 -9.44 -21.47
N ASN A 167 7.53 -9.48 -20.65
CA ASN A 167 6.93 -8.28 -20.07
C ASN A 167 7.73 -7.76 -18.87
N SER A 168 7.47 -6.51 -18.50
CA SER A 168 7.97 -5.93 -17.26
C SER A 168 7.08 -6.32 -16.08
N THR A 169 7.68 -6.48 -14.91
CA THR A 169 6.95 -6.77 -13.66
C THR A 169 7.61 -5.99 -12.52
N PHE A 170 6.79 -5.35 -11.69
CA PHE A 170 7.23 -4.62 -10.51
C PHE A 170 6.83 -5.37 -9.25
N LEU A 171 7.80 -5.67 -8.41
CA LEU A 171 7.62 -6.31 -7.12
C LEU A 171 7.67 -5.24 -6.04
N GLU A 172 6.49 -4.84 -5.55
CA GLU A 172 6.34 -3.79 -4.55
C GLU A 172 6.86 -4.23 -3.17
N CYS A 173 7.65 -3.37 -2.54
CA CYS A 173 8.09 -3.52 -1.16
C CYS A 173 8.42 -2.14 -0.57
N ILE A 174 7.62 -1.70 0.40
CA ILE A 174 7.77 -0.40 1.03
C ILE A 174 8.03 -0.63 2.52
N PRO A 175 9.21 -0.25 3.05
CA PRO A 175 9.49 -0.36 4.48
C PRO A 175 8.64 0.64 5.27
N LYS A 176 8.26 0.29 6.50
CA LYS A 176 7.55 1.22 7.40
C LYS A 176 8.46 2.34 7.92
N SER A 177 9.72 2.01 8.22
CA SER A 177 10.71 3.01 8.61
C SER A 177 11.20 3.79 7.39
N GLN A 178 11.22 5.12 7.50
CA GLN A 178 11.77 6.00 6.46
C GLN A 178 13.30 5.95 6.38
N GLN A 179 13.99 5.40 7.40
CA GLN A 179 15.45 5.29 7.39
C GLN A 179 15.94 3.93 6.86
N ALA A 180 15.02 2.98 6.64
CA ALA A 180 15.36 1.65 6.17
C ALA A 180 15.67 1.62 4.67
N SER A 181 16.72 0.90 4.30
CA SER A 181 17.04 0.56 2.92
C SER A 181 16.54 -0.85 2.59
N ILE A 182 16.03 -1.07 1.37
CA ILE A 182 15.55 -2.40 0.98
C ILE A 182 16.63 -3.21 0.24
N LYS A 183 16.72 -4.49 0.57
CA LYS A 183 17.55 -5.49 -0.10
C LYS A 183 16.71 -6.66 -0.58
N TRP A 184 17.03 -7.13 -1.76
CA TRP A 184 16.29 -8.20 -2.43
C TRP A 184 17.12 -9.47 -2.52
N TYR A 185 16.52 -10.59 -2.12
CA TYR A 185 17.07 -11.92 -2.27
C TYR A 185 16.12 -12.79 -3.09
N ILE A 186 16.67 -13.71 -3.88
CA ILE A 186 15.90 -14.70 -4.63
C ILE A 186 16.29 -16.11 -4.17
N GLN A 187 15.30 -16.96 -4.04
CA GLN A 187 15.45 -18.41 -3.95
C GLN A 187 14.75 -19.01 -5.16
N ARG A 188 15.53 -19.57 -6.09
CA ARG A 188 14.99 -20.18 -7.31
C ARG A 188 14.42 -21.54 -7.00
N THR A 189 13.49 -21.98 -7.85
CA THR A 189 12.84 -23.29 -7.71
C THR A 189 13.88 -24.40 -7.89
N GLY A 190 14.20 -25.11 -6.81
CA GLY A 190 15.23 -26.17 -6.80
C GLY A 190 16.54 -25.80 -6.09
N ASP A 191 16.76 -24.52 -5.77
CA ASP A 191 17.91 -24.06 -5.00
C ASP A 191 17.55 -23.92 -3.51
N GLU A 192 18.38 -24.47 -2.62
CA GLU A 192 18.23 -24.26 -1.17
C GLU A 192 18.83 -22.93 -0.72
N GLN A 193 19.80 -22.39 -1.47
CA GLN A 193 20.51 -21.18 -1.09
C GLN A 193 19.81 -19.92 -1.60
N ARG A 194 19.73 -18.91 -0.74
CA ARG A 194 19.23 -17.58 -1.09
C ARG A 194 20.38 -16.74 -1.64
N GLU A 195 20.16 -16.12 -2.79
CA GLU A 195 21.13 -15.23 -3.44
C GLU A 195 20.69 -13.78 -3.37
N GLU A 196 21.63 -12.86 -3.09
CA GLU A 196 21.33 -11.43 -3.19
C GLU A 196 21.26 -11.01 -4.66
N LEU A 197 20.14 -10.41 -5.04
CA LEU A 197 19.97 -9.90 -6.40
C LEU A 197 20.88 -8.70 -6.63
N LYS A 198 21.74 -8.77 -7.65
CA LYS A 198 22.54 -7.62 -8.07
C LYS A 198 21.77 -6.82 -9.12
N PRO A 199 21.85 -5.47 -9.07
CA PRO A 199 21.25 -4.64 -10.12
C PRO A 199 21.95 -4.93 -11.46
N ASP A 200 21.18 -4.92 -12.53
CA ASP A 200 21.62 -5.18 -13.90
C ASP A 200 20.75 -4.34 -14.86
N GLU A 201 21.03 -4.33 -16.17
CA GLU A 201 20.22 -3.58 -17.15
C GLU A 201 18.74 -3.94 -17.12
N ARG A 202 18.43 -5.19 -16.74
CA ARG A 202 17.08 -5.76 -16.62
C ARG A 202 16.48 -5.63 -15.23
N ILE A 203 17.31 -5.55 -14.18
CA ILE A 203 16.89 -5.56 -12.77
C ILE A 203 17.21 -4.22 -12.15
N ILE A 204 16.18 -3.42 -11.91
CA ILE A 204 16.29 -2.10 -11.30
C ILE A 204 15.76 -2.15 -9.87
N LYS A 205 16.63 -1.83 -8.92
CA LYS A 205 16.25 -1.61 -7.52
C LYS A 205 15.78 -0.18 -7.35
N THR A 206 14.64 0.00 -6.70
CA THR A 206 14.07 1.30 -6.33
C THR A 206 13.82 1.33 -4.83
N GLU A 207 13.50 2.50 -4.27
CA GLU A 207 13.12 2.61 -2.84
C GLU A 207 11.77 1.96 -2.52
N TYR A 208 10.93 1.73 -3.54
CA TYR A 208 9.58 1.17 -3.42
C TYR A 208 9.48 -0.31 -3.83
N GLY A 209 10.57 -0.90 -4.33
CA GLY A 209 10.55 -2.27 -4.80
C GLY A 209 11.54 -2.60 -5.92
N LEU A 210 11.31 -3.74 -6.58
CA LEU A 210 12.15 -4.27 -7.64
C LEU A 210 11.43 -4.25 -8.98
N LEU A 211 11.99 -3.56 -9.97
CA LEU A 211 11.50 -3.61 -11.35
C LEU A 211 12.34 -4.61 -12.16
N ILE A 212 11.67 -5.62 -12.70
CA ILE A 212 12.23 -6.54 -13.69
C ILE A 212 11.69 -6.11 -15.05
N ARG A 213 12.55 -5.57 -15.93
CA ARG A 213 12.14 -4.99 -17.22
C ARG A 213 11.66 -6.03 -18.24
N SER A 214 12.24 -7.23 -18.20
CA SER A 214 11.90 -8.32 -19.12
C SER A 214 11.97 -9.63 -18.35
N LEU A 215 10.81 -10.26 -18.14
CA LEU A 215 10.70 -11.51 -17.39
C LEU A 215 11.20 -12.70 -18.20
N GLN A 216 11.92 -13.62 -17.56
CA GLN A 216 12.37 -14.87 -18.14
C GLN A 216 11.93 -16.03 -17.25
N LYS A 217 11.74 -17.23 -17.81
CA LYS A 217 11.36 -18.43 -17.04
C LYS A 217 12.27 -18.67 -15.81
N LYS A 218 13.56 -18.38 -15.93
CA LYS A 218 14.56 -18.52 -14.85
C LYS A 218 14.37 -17.57 -13.67
N ASP A 219 13.56 -16.54 -13.82
CA ASP A 219 13.23 -15.60 -12.74
C ASP A 219 12.13 -16.14 -11.82
N SER A 220 11.51 -17.28 -12.16
CA SER A 220 10.52 -17.89 -11.28
C SER A 220 11.15 -18.38 -9.98
N GLY A 221 10.55 -18.01 -8.86
CA GLY A 221 11.05 -18.35 -7.54
C GLY A 221 10.45 -17.50 -6.43
N MET A 222 11.01 -17.63 -5.24
CA MET A 222 10.62 -16.87 -4.06
C MET A 222 11.56 -15.69 -3.86
N TYR A 223 11.01 -14.49 -3.89
CA TYR A 223 11.71 -13.23 -3.64
C TYR A 223 11.48 -12.80 -2.20
N TYR A 224 12.54 -12.37 -1.54
CA TYR A 224 12.50 -11.84 -0.18
C TYR A 224 12.92 -10.39 -0.22
N CYS A 225 12.01 -9.51 0.15
CA CYS A 225 12.38 -8.13 0.45
C CYS A 225 12.73 -8.02 1.92
N LYS A 226 13.95 -7.57 2.19
CA LYS A 226 14.45 -7.33 3.54
C LYS A 226 14.71 -5.85 3.75
N ALA A 227 14.20 -5.29 4.83
CA ALA A 227 14.61 -3.97 5.30
C ALA A 227 15.91 -4.09 6.08
N GLN A 228 16.85 -3.20 5.79
CA GLN A 228 18.07 -3.01 6.53
C GLN A 228 18.11 -1.59 7.08
N GLU A 229 18.22 -1.49 8.40
CA GLU A 229 18.34 -0.25 9.15
C GLU A 229 19.49 -0.42 10.15
N HIS A 230 20.55 0.37 10.00
CA HIS A 230 21.82 0.15 10.70
C HIS A 230 22.32 -1.32 10.54
N THR A 231 22.41 -2.06 11.65
CA THR A 231 22.83 -3.47 11.71
C THR A 231 21.66 -4.45 11.71
N PHE A 232 20.42 -3.97 11.85
CA PHE A 232 19.23 -4.80 11.93
C PHE A 232 18.70 -5.10 10.52
N ILE A 233 18.45 -6.39 10.25
CA ILE A 233 17.89 -6.85 8.98
C ILE A 233 16.71 -7.78 9.28
N HIS A 234 15.54 -7.45 8.73
CA HIS A 234 14.34 -8.29 8.85
C HIS A 234 13.63 -8.40 7.49
N THR A 235 12.80 -9.43 7.33
CA THR A 235 12.05 -9.66 6.09
C THR A 235 10.71 -8.95 6.18
N ILE A 236 10.38 -8.10 5.20
CA ILE A 236 9.11 -7.38 5.14
C ILE A 236 8.05 -8.21 4.41
N VAL A 237 8.41 -8.73 3.24
CA VAL A 237 7.48 -9.43 2.34
C VAL A 237 8.19 -10.58 1.63
N LYS A 238 7.46 -11.68 1.44
CA LYS A 238 7.86 -12.82 0.62
C LYS A 238 6.96 -12.89 -0.61
N LEU A 239 7.54 -12.83 -1.80
CA LEU A 239 6.81 -12.82 -3.05
C LEU A 239 7.14 -14.08 -3.85
N THR A 240 6.13 -14.89 -4.16
CA THR A 240 6.28 -16.03 -5.08
C THR A 240 5.98 -15.56 -6.50
N LEU A 241 6.99 -15.50 -7.36
CA LEU A 241 6.86 -15.09 -8.75
C LEU A 241 6.73 -16.32 -9.66
N ASN A 242 5.58 -16.44 -10.31
CA ASN A 242 5.31 -17.46 -11.32
C ASN A 242 5.35 -16.82 -12.70
N VAL A 243 6.23 -17.32 -13.56
CA VAL A 243 6.38 -16.83 -14.94
C VAL A 243 5.57 -17.70 -15.88
N ILE A 244 4.62 -17.08 -16.58
CA ILE A 244 3.79 -17.73 -17.60
C ILE A 244 4.49 -17.57 -18.95
N GLU A 245 4.80 -18.70 -19.59
CA GLU A 245 5.41 -18.74 -20.92
C GLU A 245 4.44 -18.17 -21.97
N ASN A 246 4.98 -17.41 -22.91
CA ASN A 246 4.17 -16.74 -23.93
C ASN A 246 3.46 -17.74 -24.86
N GLU A 247 4.06 -18.91 -25.10
CA GLU A 247 3.48 -20.00 -25.92
C GLU A 247 2.20 -20.60 -25.30
N GLN A 248 2.09 -20.66 -23.97
CA GLN A 248 0.89 -21.16 -23.31
C GLN A 248 -0.31 -20.23 -23.52
N MET A 249 -0.07 -18.93 -23.65
CA MET A 249 -1.10 -17.95 -23.99
C MET A 249 -1.58 -18.09 -25.45
N GLU A 250 -0.65 -18.31 -26.39
CA GLU A 250 -0.99 -18.55 -27.79
C GLU A 250 -1.74 -19.89 -27.99
N ASN A 251 -1.33 -20.95 -27.29
CA ASN A 251 -2.01 -22.25 -27.35
C ASN A 251 -3.38 -22.25 -26.67
N THR A 252 -3.58 -21.47 -25.60
CA THR A 252 -4.94 -21.30 -25.03
C THR A 252 -5.87 -20.59 -26.01
N GLN A 253 -5.37 -19.62 -26.78
CA GLN A 253 -6.13 -18.98 -27.85
C GLN A 253 -6.38 -19.91 -29.06
N ARG A 254 -5.44 -20.83 -29.37
CA ARG A 254 -5.59 -21.82 -30.45
C ARG A 254 -6.48 -23.00 -30.07
N ALA A 255 -6.43 -23.49 -28.84
CA ALA A 255 -7.30 -24.56 -28.31
C ALA A 255 -8.76 -24.12 -28.22
N GLU A 256 -9.02 -22.86 -27.83
CA GLU A 256 -10.36 -22.26 -27.94
C GLU A 256 -10.82 -22.10 -29.40
N HIS A 257 -9.89 -22.08 -30.37
CA HIS A 257 -10.22 -22.02 -31.78
C HIS A 257 -10.64 -23.38 -32.36
N GLU A 258 -10.14 -24.49 -31.83
CA GLU A 258 -10.44 -25.87 -32.29
C GLU A 258 -11.67 -26.51 -31.62
N GLU A 259 -12.04 -26.13 -30.39
CA GLU A 259 -13.32 -26.58 -29.79
C GLU A 259 -14.48 -25.66 -30.18
N GLY A 260 -14.84 -25.74 -31.46
CA GLY A 260 -16.05 -25.12 -32.00
C GLY A 260 -17.32 -25.84 -31.57
N GLN A 261 -17.80 -25.65 -30.34
CA GLN A 261 -19.24 -25.81 -30.01
C GLN A 261 -19.75 -25.23 -28.66
N VAL A 262 -18.98 -24.39 -27.96
CA VAL A 262 -19.47 -23.65 -26.75
C VAL A 262 -19.29 -22.12 -26.89
N LYS A 263 -19.14 -21.62 -28.14
CA LYS A 263 -18.61 -20.28 -28.45
C LYS A 263 -19.52 -19.07 -28.18
N ASP A 264 -20.77 -19.21 -27.75
CA ASP A 264 -21.66 -18.04 -27.62
C ASP A 264 -21.63 -17.34 -26.25
N LEU A 265 -21.12 -17.96 -25.18
CA LEU A 265 -21.16 -17.34 -23.84
C LEU A 265 -19.81 -16.72 -23.40
N LEU A 266 -18.67 -17.34 -23.76
CA LEU A 266 -17.34 -16.82 -23.39
C LEU A 266 -16.86 -15.69 -24.32
N ALA A 267 -17.22 -15.72 -25.61
CA ALA A 267 -16.86 -14.67 -26.56
C ALA A 267 -17.56 -13.34 -26.20
N GLU A 268 -18.80 -13.39 -25.70
CA GLU A 268 -19.53 -12.21 -25.20
C GLU A 268 -18.88 -11.62 -23.95
N SER A 269 -18.36 -12.47 -23.05
CA SER A 269 -17.64 -12.05 -21.85
C SER A 269 -16.34 -11.30 -22.18
N ARG A 270 -15.53 -11.82 -23.12
CA ARG A 270 -14.28 -11.16 -23.55
C ARG A 270 -14.51 -9.86 -24.32
N LEU A 271 -15.55 -9.78 -25.15
CA LEU A 271 -15.94 -8.53 -25.81
C LEU A 271 -16.38 -7.47 -24.78
N ARG A 272 -17.17 -7.87 -23.77
CA ARG A 272 -17.59 -6.97 -22.67
C ARG A 272 -16.42 -6.46 -21.82
N TYR A 273 -15.40 -7.28 -21.58
CA TYR A 273 -14.23 -6.86 -20.81
C TYR A 273 -13.38 -5.82 -21.57
N LYS A 274 -13.20 -5.99 -22.88
CA LYS A 274 -12.52 -4.99 -23.72
C LYS A 274 -13.29 -3.67 -23.78
N ASP A 275 -14.61 -3.72 -23.91
CA ASP A 275 -15.46 -2.54 -23.88
C ASP A 275 -15.35 -1.80 -22.52
N TYR A 276 -15.27 -2.54 -21.41
CA TYR A 276 -15.11 -1.97 -20.06
C TYR A 276 -13.74 -1.30 -19.84
N ILE A 277 -12.66 -1.89 -20.34
CA ILE A 277 -11.30 -1.30 -20.25
C ILE A 277 -11.18 -0.03 -21.13
N GLN A 278 -11.89 0.01 -22.27
CA GLN A 278 -11.92 1.17 -23.14
C GLN A 278 -12.74 2.34 -22.56
N ILE A 279 -13.72 2.02 -21.71
CA ILE A 279 -14.50 3.00 -20.93
C ILE A 279 -13.64 3.63 -19.82
N LEU A 280 -12.83 2.84 -19.12
CA LEU A 280 -11.97 3.33 -18.03
C LEU A 280 -10.80 4.19 -18.51
N SER A 281 -10.39 4.07 -19.78
CA SER A 281 -9.25 4.80 -20.34
C SER A 281 -9.63 6.11 -21.06
N SER A 282 -10.93 6.44 -21.16
CA SER A 282 -11.42 7.59 -21.91
C SER A 282 -11.93 8.70 -20.97
N PRO A 283 -11.36 9.93 -21.01
CA PRO A 283 -11.63 10.96 -19.99
C PRO A 283 -13.00 11.67 -20.09
N ASN A 284 -13.80 11.44 -21.15
CA ASN A 284 -15.06 12.15 -21.42
C ASN A 284 -16.31 11.26 -21.43
N PHE A 285 -16.30 10.13 -20.71
CA PHE A 285 -17.39 9.16 -20.77
C PHE A 285 -18.41 9.32 -19.63
N SER A 286 -19.70 9.46 -19.98
CA SER A 286 -20.81 9.43 -19.02
C SER A 286 -21.41 8.03 -18.95
N LEU A 287 -21.46 7.46 -17.74
CA LEU A 287 -22.02 6.13 -17.44
C LEU A 287 -23.46 5.96 -17.94
N ASP A 288 -24.26 7.02 -17.95
CA ASP A 288 -25.67 6.97 -18.34
C ASP A 288 -25.86 6.68 -19.84
N GLN A 289 -24.99 7.19 -20.71
CA GLN A 289 -25.07 6.93 -22.16
C GLN A 289 -24.73 5.46 -22.50
N TYR A 290 -23.88 4.82 -21.70
CA TYR A 290 -23.53 3.40 -21.88
C TYR A 290 -24.70 2.47 -21.55
N CYS A 291 -25.36 2.73 -20.42
CA CYS A 291 -26.49 1.93 -19.97
C CYS A 291 -27.65 1.98 -20.98
N GLU A 292 -27.94 3.15 -21.55
CA GLU A 292 -28.92 3.31 -22.63
C GLU A 292 -28.56 2.51 -23.88
N GLN A 293 -27.30 2.56 -24.33
CA GLN A 293 -26.86 1.79 -25.50
C GLN A 293 -26.97 0.28 -25.29
N MET A 294 -26.60 -0.21 -24.10
CA MET A 294 -26.71 -1.64 -23.76
C MET A 294 -28.17 -2.09 -23.71
N TRP A 295 -29.05 -1.28 -23.12
CA TRP A 295 -30.49 -1.55 -23.06
C TRP A 295 -31.13 -1.62 -24.46
N HIS A 296 -30.74 -0.72 -25.37
CA HIS A 296 -31.22 -0.73 -26.76
C HIS A 296 -30.72 -1.94 -27.56
N ARG A 297 -29.48 -2.38 -27.32
CA ARG A 297 -28.87 -3.56 -27.97
C ARG A 297 -29.57 -4.85 -27.56
N GLU A 298 -29.97 -4.95 -26.29
CA GLU A 298 -30.69 -6.09 -25.73
C GLU A 298 -32.14 -6.17 -26.24
N LYS A 299 -32.85 -5.04 -26.33
CA LYS A 299 -34.17 -4.94 -26.98
C LYS A 299 -34.14 -5.37 -28.46
N ARG A 300 -33.09 -5.00 -29.21
CA ARG A 300 -32.90 -5.42 -30.61
C ARG A 300 -32.65 -6.92 -30.74
N ARG A 301 -31.87 -7.51 -29.82
CA ARG A 301 -31.63 -8.97 -29.78
C ARG A 301 -32.90 -9.77 -29.48
N GLN A 302 -33.75 -9.30 -28.57
CA GLN A 302 -35.05 -9.94 -28.32
C GLN A 302 -36.00 -9.86 -29.52
N ARG A 303 -35.97 -8.77 -30.29
CA ARG A 303 -36.76 -8.63 -31.54
C ARG A 303 -36.29 -9.59 -32.64
N ASN A 304 -34.99 -9.87 -32.72
CA ASN A 304 -34.42 -10.75 -33.75
C ASN A 304 -34.48 -12.25 -33.41
N LYS A 305 -34.69 -12.64 -32.14
CA LYS A 305 -34.95 -14.04 -31.74
C LYS A 305 -36.43 -14.45 -31.83
N GLY A 306 -37.33 -13.54 -32.24
CA GLY A 306 -38.76 -13.76 -32.38
C GLY A 306 -39.21 -14.23 -33.77
N GLY A 307 -38.80 -15.43 -34.19
CA GLY A 307 -39.43 -16.19 -35.29
C GLY A 307 -40.64 -17.01 -34.80
N PRO A 308 -41.58 -17.42 -35.68
CA PRO A 308 -43.00 -17.55 -35.37
C PRO A 308 -43.36 -18.85 -34.63
N LYS A 309 -43.11 -18.93 -33.32
CA LYS A 309 -43.67 -19.98 -32.45
C LYS A 309 -44.48 -19.48 -31.26
N TRP A 310 -44.68 -18.17 -31.15
CA TRP A 310 -45.42 -17.54 -30.04
C TRP A 310 -46.89 -17.21 -30.33
N LYS A 311 -47.46 -17.65 -31.46
CA LYS A 311 -48.90 -17.47 -31.74
C LYS A 311 -49.81 -18.56 -31.15
N HIS A 312 -49.28 -19.68 -30.66
CA HIS A 312 -50.12 -20.80 -30.15
C HIS A 312 -50.27 -20.83 -28.61
N MET A 313 -49.75 -19.85 -27.86
CA MET A 313 -49.92 -19.82 -26.39
C MET A 313 -50.85 -18.70 -25.88
N GLN A 314 -51.25 -17.75 -26.75
CA GLN A 314 -52.23 -16.72 -26.39
C GLN A 314 -53.70 -17.13 -26.64
N GLU A 315 -53.98 -18.19 -27.39
CA GLU A 315 -55.36 -18.67 -27.60
C GLU A 315 -55.89 -19.61 -26.50
N MET A 316 -55.01 -20.19 -25.67
CA MET A 316 -55.42 -21.09 -24.57
C MET A 316 -55.84 -20.37 -23.27
N LYS A 317 -55.73 -19.03 -23.21
CA LYS A 317 -56.19 -18.21 -22.06
C LYS A 317 -57.51 -17.46 -22.29
N LYS A 318 -58.23 -17.77 -23.38
CA LYS A 318 -59.60 -17.27 -23.62
C LYS A 318 -60.60 -18.43 -23.73
N LYS A 319 -60.76 -19.22 -22.67
CA LYS A 319 -61.93 -20.11 -22.48
C LYS A 319 -62.00 -20.67 -21.06
N ARG A 320 -62.39 -19.83 -20.10
CA ARG A 320 -63.18 -20.21 -18.90
C ARG A 320 -63.55 -18.97 -18.10
N ASN A 321 -64.73 -18.42 -18.40
CA ASN A 321 -65.75 -18.07 -17.41
C ASN A 321 -66.98 -17.53 -18.14
N ARG A 322 -67.96 -18.42 -18.31
CA ARG A 322 -69.34 -18.03 -18.60
C ARG A 322 -69.93 -17.49 -17.29
N ARG A 323 -70.49 -16.29 -17.38
CA ARG A 323 -71.26 -15.62 -16.33
C ARG A 323 -72.51 -16.43 -15.99
N HIS A 324 -72.87 -16.45 -14.72
CA HIS A 324 -74.28 -16.45 -14.33
C HIS A 324 -74.49 -15.32 -13.33
N HIS A 325 -75.33 -14.36 -13.71
CA HIS A 325 -75.98 -13.43 -12.79
C HIS A 325 -77.15 -14.17 -12.14
N ARG A 326 -77.38 -13.91 -10.85
CA ARG A 326 -78.72 -13.70 -10.29
C ARG A 326 -78.59 -12.75 -9.10
N GLU A 327 -79.59 -11.89 -9.05
CA GLU A 327 -79.78 -10.68 -8.25
C GLU A 327 -80.59 -10.96 -6.97
N LEU A 328 -80.49 -10.01 -6.01
CA LEU A 328 -81.46 -9.64 -4.93
C LEU A 328 -81.62 -10.68 -3.79
N ASP A 329 -81.84 -10.36 -2.51
CA ASP A 329 -82.32 -9.15 -1.81
C ASP A 329 -82.03 -9.25 -0.29
N ASP A 330 -82.11 -8.10 0.38
CA ASP A 330 -82.48 -7.82 1.80
C ASP A 330 -82.17 -8.81 2.94
N SER A 331 -81.44 -8.32 3.96
CA SER A 331 -81.95 -8.01 5.33
C SER A 331 -80.84 -7.50 6.24
#